data_AF-A0AB35USD1-F1
#
_entry.id   AF-A0AB35USD1-F1
#
_cell.length_a   1.000
_cell.length_b   1.000
_cell.length_c   1.000
_cell.angle_alpha   90.00
_cell.angle_beta   90.00
_cell.angle_gamma   90.00
#
_symmetry.space_group_name_H-M   'P 1'
#
loop_
_entity.id
_entity.type
_entity.pdbx_description
1 polymer ?
#
loop_
_entity_poly.entity_id
_entity_poly.type
_entity_poly.pdbx_seq_one_letter_code
_entity_poly.pdbx_strand_id
1 'polypeptide(L)' 'MKKYKYVTVEYNVKELRESLTVKHREIIDLYASKGYRYAGMIPIELGNPTHIRKLDLIFEKDEQE' A
#
# COMPACT_ATOMS: atom_id res chain seq x y z
N MET A 1 20.71 -2.91 -8.27
CA MET A 1 20.35 -2.04 -7.11
C MET A 1 18.90 -2.29 -6.70
N LYS A 2 18.45 -1.92 -5.49
CA LYS A 2 17.02 -2.06 -5.11
C LYS A 2 16.19 -0.95 -5.73
N LYS A 3 15.14 -1.32 -6.48
CA LYS A 3 14.14 -0.41 -7.02
C LYS A 3 12.92 -0.37 -6.12
N TYR A 4 12.60 0.80 -5.57
CA TYR A 4 11.39 1.00 -4.79
C TYR A 4 10.23 1.46 -5.67
N LYS A 5 9.03 1.00 -5.33
CA LYS A 5 7.77 1.44 -5.91
C LYS A 5 6.77 1.75 -4.82
N TYR A 6 6.16 2.93 -4.91
CA TYR A 6 5.17 3.44 -3.98
C TYR A 6 3.80 3.31 -4.62
N VAL A 7 2.86 2.70 -3.89
CA VAL A 7 1.49 2.47 -4.37
C VAL A 7 0.53 3.10 -3.38
N THR A 8 -0.07 4.23 -3.78
CA THR A 8 -1.01 4.96 -2.95
C THR A 8 -2.36 4.26 -2.90
N VAL A 9 -2.86 4.07 -1.68
CA VAL A 9 -4.18 3.54 -1.38
C VAL A 9 -4.95 4.59 -0.61
N GLU A 10 -6.07 5.03 -1.16
CA GLU A 10 -6.99 5.96 -0.52
C GLU A 10 -8.11 5.20 0.20
N TYR A 11 -8.39 5.60 1.43
CA TYR A 11 -9.45 5.09 2.29
C TYR A 11 -10.43 6.22 2.61
N ASN A 12 -11.69 6.02 2.25
CA ASN A 12 -12.78 6.88 2.70
C ASN A 12 -13.44 6.27 3.94
N VAL A 13 -13.81 7.09 4.92
CA VAL A 13 -14.45 6.67 6.19
C VAL A 13 -15.74 5.85 5.95
N LYS A 14 -16.45 6.07 4.85
CA LYS A 14 -17.59 5.21 4.45
C LYS A 14 -17.15 3.79 4.09
N GLU A 15 -16.04 3.65 3.37
CA GLU A 15 -15.47 2.35 2.99
C GLU A 15 -14.73 1.67 4.14
N LEU A 16 -14.29 2.39 5.18
CA LEU A 16 -13.63 1.77 6.33
C LEU A 16 -14.52 0.74 7.06
N ARG A 17 -15.85 0.81 6.94
CA ARG A 17 -16.75 -0.17 7.58
C ARG A 17 -16.86 -1.51 6.84
N GLU A 18 -16.58 -1.56 5.54
CA GLU A 18 -16.74 -2.76 4.71
C GLU A 18 -15.40 -3.23 4.07
N SER A 19 -14.48 -2.31 3.84
CA SER A 19 -13.26 -2.50 3.03
C SER A 19 -11.98 -2.71 3.85
N LEU A 20 -12.09 -2.84 5.18
CA LEU A 20 -10.95 -2.90 6.12
C LEU A 20 -9.99 -4.08 5.92
N THR A 21 -10.32 -5.09 5.10
CA THR A 21 -9.53 -6.34 5.07
C THR A 21 -9.03 -6.82 3.70
N VAL A 22 -9.47 -6.27 2.56
CA VAL A 22 -9.18 -6.92 1.25
C VAL A 22 -8.30 -6.09 0.30
N LYS A 23 -8.52 -4.77 0.15
CA LYS A 23 -7.82 -3.97 -0.88
C LYS A 23 -6.29 -4.02 -0.78
N HIS A 24 -5.74 -3.89 0.42
CA HIS A 24 -4.27 -3.97 0.60
C HIS A 24 -3.72 -5.36 0.30
N ARG A 25 -4.49 -6.43 0.58
CA ARG A 25 -4.08 -7.82 0.29
C ARG A 25 -4.01 -8.06 -1.20
N GLU A 26 -5.04 -7.66 -1.95
CA GLU A 26 -5.06 -7.78 -3.41
C GLU A 26 -3.90 -7.04 -4.07
N ILE A 27 -3.56 -5.85 -3.57
CA ILE A 27 -2.42 -5.09 -4.06
C ILE A 27 -1.11 -5.83 -3.73
N ILE A 28 -0.94 -6.32 -2.49
CA ILE A 28 0.26 -7.06 -2.10
C ILE A 28 0.43 -8.32 -2.95
N ASP A 29 -0.63 -9.11 -3.14
CA ASP A 29 -0.60 -10.34 -3.95
C ASP A 29 -0.30 -10.04 -5.43
N LEU A 30 -0.89 -8.96 -5.97
CA LEU A 30 -0.61 -8.50 -7.34
C LEU A 30 0.86 -8.08 -7.51
N TYR A 31 1.47 -7.45 -6.51
CA TYR A 31 2.88 -7.05 -6.59
C TYR A 31 3.82 -8.23 -6.32
N ALA A 32 3.45 -9.16 -5.44
CA ALA A 32 4.16 -10.41 -5.23
C ALA A 32 4.24 -11.25 -6.52
N SER A 33 3.13 -11.39 -7.25
CA SER A 33 3.11 -12.09 -8.56
C SER A 33 3.97 -11.41 -9.64
N LYS A 34 4.30 -10.12 -9.49
CA LYS A 34 5.19 -9.35 -10.38
C LYS A 34 6.67 -9.41 -9.95
N GLY A 35 6.98 -10.18 -8.92
CA GLY A 35 8.32 -10.33 -8.36
C GLY A 35 8.76 -9.14 -7.50
N TYR A 36 7.83 -8.37 -6.95
CA TYR A 36 8.13 -7.37 -5.93
C TYR A 36 7.95 -7.97 -4.54
N ARG A 37 8.76 -7.50 -3.59
CA ARG A 37 8.65 -7.81 -2.17
C ARG A 37 8.04 -6.62 -1.43
N TYR A 38 7.12 -6.90 -0.51
CA TYR A 38 6.57 -5.86 0.35
C TYR A 38 7.64 -5.35 1.33
N ALA A 39 7.87 -4.04 1.32
CA ALA A 39 8.87 -3.36 2.12
C ALA A 39 8.27 -2.61 3.32
N GLY A 40 7.02 -2.16 3.23
CA GLY A 40 6.34 -1.47 4.33
C GLY A 40 5.16 -0.60 3.90
N MET A 41 4.60 0.15 4.83
CA MET A 41 3.59 1.17 4.54
C MET A 41 3.93 2.49 5.22
N ILE A 42 3.60 3.60 4.58
CA ILE A 42 3.73 4.94 5.15
C ILE A 42 2.39 5.68 4.98
N PRO A 43 1.75 6.15 6.06
CA PRO A 43 0.60 7.03 5.95
C PRO A 43 1.04 8.37 5.34
N ILE A 44 0.35 8.83 4.30
CA ILE A 44 0.65 10.10 3.61
C ILE A 44 -0.39 11.18 3.91
N GLU A 45 -1.61 10.81 4.28
CA GLU A 45 -2.67 11.75 4.66
C GLU A 45 -3.47 11.19 5.84
N LEU A 46 -3.52 11.97 6.92
CA LEU A 46 -4.35 11.71 8.10
C LEU A 46 -5.60 12.60 8.02
N GLY A 47 -6.77 12.01 8.25
CA GLY A 47 -8.04 12.72 8.40
C GLY A 47 -8.32 13.09 9.86
N ASN A 48 -9.25 14.02 10.06
CA ASN A 48 -9.70 14.46 11.39
C ASN A 48 -10.82 13.57 11.97
N PRO A 49 -10.75 13.14 13.25
CA PRO A 49 -9.56 12.92 14.06
C PRO A 49 -9.06 11.47 13.86
N THR A 50 -7.76 11.33 13.53
CA THR A 50 -6.96 10.08 13.54
C THR A 50 -7.34 8.92 12.60
N HIS A 51 -8.00 9.18 11.47
CA HIS A 51 -8.21 8.12 10.46
C HIS A 51 -7.17 8.25 9.35
N ILE A 52 -6.46 7.17 9.02
CA ILE A 52 -5.59 7.15 7.84
C ILE A 52 -6.48 7.28 6.61
N ARG A 53 -6.31 8.37 5.87
CA ARG A 53 -7.08 8.66 4.65
C ARG A 53 -6.35 8.20 3.41
N LYS A 54 -5.02 8.28 3.41
CA LYS A 54 -4.17 7.73 2.36
C LYS A 54 -2.92 7.13 2.96
N LEU A 55 -2.48 6.02 2.40
CA LEU A 55 -1.20 5.39 2.71
C LEU A 55 -0.52 4.92 1.44
N ASP A 56 0.80 4.92 1.43
CA ASP A 56 1.60 4.28 0.42
C ASP A 56 2.02 2.89 0.89
N LEU A 57 1.75 1.89 0.07
CA LEU A 57 2.38 0.57 0.17
C LEU A 57 3.69 0.60 -0.61
N ILE A 58 4.76 0.24 0.06
CA ILE A 58 6.12 0.26 -0.48
C ILE A 58 6.50 -1.14 -0.90
N PHE A 59 6.97 -1.26 -2.13
CA PHE A 59 7.44 -2.49 -2.72
C PHE A 59 8.87 -2.33 -3.19
N GLU A 60 9.71 -3.32 -2.95
CA GLU A 60 11.07 -3.40 -3.45
C GLU A 60 11.22 -4.52 -4.48
N LYS A 61 12.07 -4.32 -5.49
CA LYS A 61 12.48 -5.36 -6.43
C LYS A 61 13.96 -5.22 -6.71
N ASP A 62 14.65 -6.35 -6.80
CA ASP A 62 16.03 -6.38 -7.27
C ASP A 62 16.05 -6.00 -8.75
N GLU A 63 16.68 -4.87 -9.06
CA GLU A 63 17.07 -4.54 -10.42
C GLU A 63 18.38 -5.28 -10.68
N GLN A 64 18.29 -6.35 -11.48
CA GLN A 64 19.47 -7.01 -12.03
C GLN A 64 20.15 -6.00 -12.95
N GLU A 65 21.44 -5.77 -12.70
CA GLU A 65 22.31 -4.92 -13.51
C GLU A 65 22.54 -5.54 -14.89
#